data_AF-A0A1G7RQT6-F1
#
_entry.id   AF-A0A1G7RQT6-F1
#
_cell.length_a   1.000
_cell.length_b   1.000
_cell.length_c   1.000
_cell.angle_alpha   90.00
_cell.angle_beta   90.00
_cell.angle_gamma   90.00
#
_symmetry.space_group_name_H-M   'P 1'
#
loop_
_entity.id
_entity.type
_entity.pdbx_description
1 polymer ?
#
loop_
_entity_poly.entity_id
_entity_poly.type
_entity_poly.pdbx_seq_one_letter_code
_entity_poly.pdbx_strand_id
1 'polypeptide(L)'
;MRLITTGLASMAAIFCLRVHGGELEAMQTLSEATAEKLCTIIYRGKKEPIVAFTATAYSLNGVDKNEVIYLIEKQIANGCSLDAPDSEGTSALNVAVLKAEPNLLSHLLKMGADPVQRIRSNRPWVNGLNSFEFAALLYKHDPSQTRDEVAQTLEEYHRRNNQSAKRN
;
A
#
# COMPACT_ATOMS: atom_id res chain seq x y z
N MET A 1 10.85 61.44 7.36
CA MET A 1 11.52 60.77 6.23
C MET A 1 10.97 59.35 6.16
N ARG A 2 10.15 59.02 5.15
CA ARG A 2 9.52 57.70 4.98
C ARG A 2 10.59 56.72 4.50
N LEU A 3 10.81 55.63 5.23
CA LEU A 3 11.62 54.49 4.77
C LEU A 3 10.67 53.36 4.39
N ILE A 4 10.84 52.91 3.15
CA ILE A 4 10.02 51.96 2.41
C ILE A 4 10.29 50.56 2.96
N THR A 5 9.23 49.83 3.28
CA THR A 5 9.28 48.39 3.57
C THR A 5 9.36 47.62 2.24
N THR A 6 10.53 47.10 1.89
CA THR A 6 10.66 46.08 0.83
C THR A 6 10.74 44.70 1.47
N GLY A 7 9.83 43.82 1.04
CA GLY A 7 9.58 42.50 1.61
C GLY A 7 10.80 41.58 1.62
N LEU A 8 10.93 40.86 2.73
CA LEU A 8 11.76 39.66 2.83
C LEU A 8 11.04 38.53 2.09
N ALA A 9 11.28 38.43 0.79
CA ALA A 9 11.19 37.15 0.11
C ALA A 9 12.30 36.26 0.68
N SER A 10 11.95 35.33 1.57
CA SER A 10 12.89 34.38 2.16
C SER A 10 13.29 33.35 1.11
N MET A 11 14.37 33.67 0.41
CA MET A 11 15.23 32.70 -0.27
C MET A 11 16.17 32.08 0.77
N ALA A 12 15.83 30.90 1.26
CA ALA A 12 16.76 29.92 1.84
C ALA A 12 15.97 28.60 1.96
N ALA A 13 16.41 27.45 1.47
CA ALA A 13 17.74 27.04 1.10
C ALA A 13 17.67 26.01 -0.03
N ILE A 14 18.69 26.08 -0.87
CA ILE A 14 19.16 24.97 -1.70
C ILE A 14 19.40 23.78 -0.76
N PHE A 15 18.45 22.84 -0.71
CA PHE A 15 18.69 21.55 -0.09
C PHE A 15 19.31 20.63 -1.14
N CYS A 16 20.56 20.92 -1.48
CA CYS A 16 21.43 19.97 -2.19
C CYS A 16 21.90 18.88 -1.23
N LEU A 17 20.98 18.12 -0.62
CA LEU A 17 21.31 16.79 -0.15
C LEU A 17 21.03 15.84 -1.31
N ARG A 18 22.09 15.42 -1.99
CA ARG A 18 22.08 14.21 -2.80
C ARG A 18 21.82 13.02 -1.88
N VAL A 19 20.56 12.76 -1.58
CA VAL A 19 20.13 11.48 -1.01
C VAL A 19 20.27 10.46 -2.13
N HIS A 20 21.28 9.62 -2.05
CA HIS A 20 21.28 8.37 -2.80
C HIS A 20 20.18 7.51 -2.17
N GLY A 21 18.96 7.54 -2.69
CA GLY A 21 17.88 6.77 -2.07
C GLY A 21 16.51 7.09 -2.64
N GLY A 22 16.15 6.43 -3.75
CA GLY A 22 14.80 6.54 -4.31
C GLY A 22 13.68 6.09 -3.35
N GLU A 23 14.02 5.39 -2.26
CA GLU A 23 13.08 4.95 -1.22
C GLU A 23 12.63 6.12 -0.31
N LEU A 24 13.54 7.04 0.04
CA LEU A 24 13.22 8.21 0.86
C LEU A 24 12.37 9.23 0.08
N GLU A 25 12.67 9.40 -1.20
CA GLU A 25 11.91 10.26 -2.13
C GLU A 25 10.47 9.74 -2.34
N ALA A 26 10.30 8.41 -2.38
CA ALA A 26 8.97 7.80 -2.49
C ALA A 26 8.10 8.06 -1.25
N MET A 27 8.65 7.94 -0.04
CA MET A 27 7.90 8.19 1.20
C MET A 27 7.51 9.67 1.35
N GLN A 28 8.38 10.61 0.97
CA GLN A 28 8.03 12.03 0.96
C GLN A 28 6.88 12.31 -0.03
N THR A 29 6.96 11.78 -1.25
CA THR A 29 5.90 11.90 -2.26
C THR A 29 4.56 11.36 -1.74
N LEU A 30 4.58 10.21 -1.05
CA LEU A 30 3.40 9.60 -0.48
C LEU A 30 2.79 10.45 0.64
N SER A 31 3.62 11.04 1.50
CA SER A 31 3.20 11.93 2.56
C SER A 31 2.55 13.21 2.01
N GLU A 32 3.18 13.86 1.02
CA GLU A 32 2.67 15.05 0.35
C GLU A 32 1.32 14.78 -0.34
N ALA A 33 1.25 13.72 -1.14
CA ALA A 33 0.00 13.32 -1.81
C ALA A 33 -1.12 12.98 -0.81
N THR A 34 -0.78 12.38 0.33
CA THR A 34 -1.74 12.10 1.41
C THR A 34 -2.24 13.39 2.07
N ALA A 35 -1.36 14.37 2.30
CA ALA A 35 -1.73 15.68 2.85
C ALA A 35 -2.66 16.47 1.90
N GLU A 36 -2.43 16.35 0.60
CA GLU A 36 -3.27 16.92 -0.47
C GLU A 36 -4.55 16.10 -0.75
N LYS A 37 -4.76 14.99 -0.02
CA LYS A 37 -5.91 14.08 -0.17
C LYS A 37 -6.04 13.48 -1.57
N LEU A 38 -4.92 13.28 -2.26
CA LEU A 38 -4.88 12.66 -3.56
C LEU A 38 -5.04 11.14 -3.41
N CYS A 39 -6.03 10.56 -4.09
CA CYS A 39 -6.21 9.11 -4.12
C CYS A 39 -5.43 8.41 -5.24
N THR A 40 -4.76 9.19 -6.08
CA THR A 40 -3.91 8.66 -7.15
C THR A 40 -2.66 9.51 -7.31
N ILE A 41 -1.55 8.87 -7.60
CA ILE A 41 -0.27 9.51 -7.91
C ILE A 41 0.15 9.18 -9.34
N ILE A 42 1.10 9.93 -9.90
CA ILE A 42 1.77 9.56 -11.15
C ILE A 42 3.15 9.00 -10.81
N TYR A 43 3.38 7.73 -11.10
CA TYR A 43 4.66 7.07 -10.93
C TYR A 43 5.11 6.43 -12.24
N ARG A 44 6.30 6.81 -12.74
CA ARG A 44 6.85 6.34 -14.03
C ARG A 44 5.86 6.45 -15.20
N GLY A 45 5.10 7.55 -15.23
CA GLY A 45 4.11 7.83 -16.29
C GLY A 45 2.79 7.07 -16.15
N LYS A 46 2.62 6.25 -15.10
CA LYS A 46 1.37 5.56 -14.82
C LYS A 46 0.62 6.23 -13.68
N LYS A 47 -0.71 6.26 -13.78
CA LYS A 47 -1.59 6.70 -12.70
C LYS A 47 -1.85 5.51 -11.77
N GLU A 48 -1.35 5.59 -10.55
CA GLU A 48 -1.45 4.51 -9.56
C GLU A 48 -2.37 4.93 -8.40
N PRO A 49 -3.24 4.05 -7.89
CA PRO A 49 -3.95 4.27 -6.64
C PRO A 49 -2.96 4.39 -5.49
N ILE A 50 -3.12 5.44 -4.69
CA ILE A 50 -2.12 5.76 -3.66
C ILE A 50 -2.00 4.66 -2.61
N VAL A 51 -3.11 4.00 -2.23
CA VAL A 51 -3.14 2.98 -1.17
C VAL A 51 -2.34 1.73 -1.58
N ALA A 52 -2.58 1.22 -2.78
CA ALA A 52 -1.83 0.08 -3.32
C ALA A 52 -0.35 0.43 -3.46
N PHE A 53 -0.03 1.65 -3.90
CA PHE A 53 1.34 2.10 -4.04
C PHE A 53 2.06 2.23 -2.68
N THR A 54 1.41 2.85 -1.68
CA THR A 54 1.93 2.95 -0.30
C THR A 54 2.18 1.59 0.32
N ALA A 55 1.31 0.60 0.08
CA ALA A 55 1.54 -0.77 0.54
C ALA A 55 2.86 -1.38 0.02
N THR A 56 3.34 -0.98 -1.17
CA THR A 56 4.63 -1.46 -1.70
C THR A 56 5.83 -0.98 -0.89
N ALA A 57 5.68 0.15 -0.17
CA ALA A 57 6.74 0.73 0.66
C ALA A 57 6.98 -0.05 1.96
N TYR A 58 6.04 -0.89 2.39
CA TYR A 58 6.09 -1.62 3.67
C TYR A 58 7.31 -2.54 3.82
N SER A 59 7.84 -3.05 2.71
CA SER A 59 9.01 -3.94 2.69
C SER A 59 10.30 -3.24 2.25
N LEU A 60 10.31 -1.91 2.09
CA LEU A 60 11.52 -1.16 1.75
C LEU A 60 12.44 -1.05 2.95
N ASN A 61 13.75 -1.09 2.70
CA ASN A 61 14.73 -0.98 3.77
C ASN A 61 14.77 0.45 4.32
N GLY A 62 14.87 0.59 5.65
CA GLY A 62 14.92 1.90 6.30
C GLY A 62 13.59 2.67 6.34
N VAL A 63 12.51 2.10 5.80
CA VAL A 63 11.15 2.64 5.97
C VAL A 63 10.53 2.10 7.24
N ASP A 64 9.94 2.98 8.07
CA ASP A 64 9.20 2.56 9.25
C ASP A 64 7.85 1.94 8.83
N LYS A 65 7.64 0.67 9.16
CA LYS A 65 6.39 -0.05 8.89
C LYS A 65 5.17 0.65 9.50
N ASN A 66 5.32 1.32 10.65
CA ASN A 66 4.22 2.07 11.28
C ASN A 66 3.86 3.33 10.50
N GLU A 67 4.85 3.99 9.89
CA GLU A 67 4.61 5.15 9.03
C GLU A 67 3.80 4.74 7.79
N VAL A 68 4.12 3.60 7.19
CA VAL A 68 3.36 3.06 6.05
C VAL A 68 1.90 2.76 6.44
N ILE A 69 1.69 2.12 7.59
CA ILE A 69 0.33 1.86 8.11
C ILE A 69 -0.41 3.18 8.34
N TYR A 70 0.22 4.15 8.99
CA TYR A 70 -0.36 5.47 9.24
C TYR A 70 -0.78 6.17 7.94
N LEU A 71 0.05 6.13 6.90
CA LEU A 71 -0.28 6.71 5.60
C LEU A 71 -1.49 6.01 4.96
N ILE A 72 -1.54 4.67 4.97
CA ILE A 72 -2.68 3.90 4.46
C ILE A 72 -3.97 4.30 5.20
N GLU A 73 -3.96 4.30 6.54
CA GLU A 73 -5.11 4.70 7.34
C GLU A 73 -5.58 6.12 7.01
N LYS A 74 -4.65 7.06 6.85
CA LYS A 74 -4.98 8.44 6.46
C LYS A 74 -5.55 8.56 5.06
N GLN A 75 -5.04 7.80 4.10
CA GLN A 75 -5.57 7.76 2.74
C GLN A 75 -7.00 7.21 2.72
N ILE A 76 -7.29 6.17 3.49
CA ILE A 76 -8.66 5.65 3.63
C ILE A 76 -9.56 6.68 4.32
N ALA A 77 -9.08 7.35 5.37
CA ALA A 77 -9.82 8.44 6.02
C ALA A 77 -10.09 9.63 5.07
N ASN A 78 -9.24 9.84 4.07
CA ASN A 78 -9.44 10.83 3.01
C ASN A 78 -10.43 10.36 1.91
N GLY A 79 -10.97 9.14 2.02
CA GLY A 79 -11.94 8.58 1.07
C GLY A 79 -11.33 7.81 -0.09
N CYS A 80 -10.03 7.49 -0.03
CA CYS A 80 -9.40 6.66 -1.04
C CYS A 80 -9.86 5.21 -0.91
N SER A 81 -9.99 4.53 -2.05
CA SER A 81 -10.42 3.15 -2.08
C SER A 81 -9.29 2.21 -1.65
N LEU A 82 -9.58 1.34 -0.67
CA LEU A 82 -8.68 0.30 -0.18
C LEU A 82 -8.41 -0.79 -1.23
N ASP A 83 -9.42 -1.07 -2.06
CA ASP A 83 -9.45 -2.15 -3.04
C ASP A 83 -9.23 -1.67 -4.47
N ALA A 84 -8.83 -0.41 -4.66
CA ALA A 84 -8.48 0.10 -5.99
C ALA A 84 -7.29 -0.68 -6.55
N PRO A 85 -7.44 -1.35 -7.71
CA PRO A 85 -6.34 -2.08 -8.33
C PRO A 85 -5.37 -1.10 -8.98
N ASP A 86 -4.07 -1.38 -8.83
CA ASP A 86 -2.99 -0.68 -9.52
C ASP A 86 -2.99 -0.98 -11.02
N SER A 87 -2.04 -0.38 -11.75
CA SER A 87 -1.91 -0.55 -13.19
C SER A 87 -1.61 -1.99 -13.64
N GLU A 88 -1.22 -2.88 -12.73
CA GLU A 88 -0.97 -4.30 -12.99
C GLU A 88 -2.16 -5.19 -12.54
N GLY A 89 -3.23 -4.58 -12.01
CA GLY A 89 -4.45 -5.26 -11.56
C GLY A 89 -4.46 -5.68 -10.09
N THR A 90 -3.53 -5.16 -9.29
CA THR A 90 -3.22 -5.62 -7.93
C THR A 90 -3.71 -4.60 -6.89
N SER A 91 -4.44 -5.05 -5.88
CA SER A 91 -4.84 -4.21 -4.73
C SER A 91 -3.76 -4.20 -3.65
N ALA A 92 -3.89 -3.31 -2.64
CA ALA A 92 -2.98 -3.28 -1.49
C ALA A 92 -2.89 -4.63 -0.77
N LEU A 93 -4.01 -5.36 -0.67
CA LEU A 93 -4.05 -6.68 -0.06
C LEU A 93 -3.20 -7.70 -0.84
N ASN A 94 -3.28 -7.66 -2.17
CA ASN A 94 -2.48 -8.52 -3.04
C ASN A 94 -0.99 -8.15 -3.01
N VAL A 95 -0.64 -6.88 -2.77
CA VAL A 95 0.75 -6.46 -2.51
C VAL A 95 1.29 -7.14 -1.23
N ALA A 96 0.51 -7.16 -0.15
CA ALA A 96 0.91 -7.83 1.09
C ALA A 96 1.13 -9.35 0.90
N VAL A 97 0.28 -10.00 0.10
CA VAL A 97 0.44 -11.41 -0.30
C VAL A 97 1.72 -11.61 -1.10
N LEU A 98 1.94 -10.80 -2.15
CA LEU A 98 3.12 -10.90 -3.01
C LEU A 98 4.43 -10.73 -2.24
N LYS A 99 4.46 -9.76 -1.32
CA LYS A 99 5.63 -9.40 -0.50
C LYS A 99 5.83 -10.31 0.73
N ALA A 100 4.93 -11.27 0.97
CA ALA A 100 4.94 -12.14 2.14
C ALA A 100 4.95 -11.37 3.48
N GLU A 101 4.08 -10.36 3.60
CA GLU A 101 3.96 -9.46 4.77
C GLU A 101 2.67 -9.73 5.57
N PRO A 102 2.64 -10.72 6.48
CA PRO A 102 1.43 -11.11 7.21
C PRO A 102 0.88 -10.01 8.12
N ASN A 103 1.74 -9.14 8.67
CA ASN A 103 1.31 -8.02 9.51
C ASN A 103 0.54 -6.96 8.72
N LEU A 104 1.04 -6.56 7.55
CA LEU A 104 0.34 -5.66 6.65
C LEU A 104 -0.97 -6.28 6.18
N LEU A 105 -0.93 -7.56 5.78
CA LEU A 105 -2.11 -8.31 5.36
C LEU A 105 -3.21 -8.31 6.42
N SER A 106 -2.86 -8.65 7.67
CA SER A 106 -3.77 -8.65 8.81
C SER A 106 -4.38 -7.26 9.06
N HIS A 107 -3.58 -6.20 8.93
CA HIS A 107 -4.05 -4.84 9.09
C HIS A 107 -5.06 -4.44 7.98
N LEU A 108 -4.72 -4.68 6.72
CA LEU A 108 -5.62 -4.40 5.59
C LEU A 108 -6.94 -5.17 5.68
N LEU A 109 -6.92 -6.44 6.10
CA LEU A 109 -8.12 -7.24 6.33
C LEU A 109 -9.00 -6.67 7.45
N LYS A 110 -8.40 -6.15 8.53
CA LYS A 110 -9.14 -5.47 9.62
C LYS A 110 -9.78 -4.17 9.14
N MET A 111 -9.16 -3.48 8.19
CA MET A 111 -9.73 -2.30 7.54
C MET A 111 -10.85 -2.64 6.54
N GLY A 112 -11.09 -3.92 6.27
CA GLY A 112 -12.16 -4.38 5.39
C GLY A 112 -11.75 -4.58 3.93
N ALA A 113 -10.45 -4.73 3.64
CA ALA A 113 -9.99 -5.08 2.29
C ALA A 113 -10.64 -6.39 1.82
N ASP A 114 -11.02 -6.46 0.54
CA ASP A 114 -11.74 -7.61 -0.04
C ASP A 114 -10.76 -8.71 -0.49
N PRO A 115 -10.67 -9.86 0.23
CA PRO A 115 -9.77 -10.95 -0.15
C PRO A 115 -10.29 -11.80 -1.31
N VAL A 116 -11.55 -11.63 -1.74
CA VAL A 116 -12.14 -12.37 -2.87
C VAL A 116 -12.15 -11.57 -4.18
N GLN A 117 -11.73 -10.30 -4.14
CA GLN A 117 -11.53 -9.49 -5.34
C GLN A 117 -10.50 -10.17 -6.25
N ARG A 118 -10.87 -10.40 -7.52
CA ARG A 118 -10.01 -11.05 -8.50
C ARG A 118 -9.05 -10.06 -9.16
N ILE A 119 -7.79 -10.46 -9.26
CA ILE A 119 -6.72 -9.73 -9.95
C ILE A 119 -7.03 -9.67 -11.44
N ARG A 120 -6.97 -8.47 -12.04
CA ARG A 120 -7.14 -8.26 -13.48
C ARG A 120 -5.82 -7.84 -14.12
N SER A 121 -5.02 -8.81 -14.53
CA SER A 121 -3.67 -8.59 -15.03
C SER A 121 -3.50 -9.10 -16.45
N ASN A 122 -2.58 -8.51 -17.21
CA ASN A 122 -2.15 -9.09 -18.50
C ASN A 122 -1.27 -10.33 -18.32
N ARG A 123 -0.83 -10.62 -17.09
CA ARG A 123 0.02 -11.76 -16.75
C ARG A 123 -0.86 -13.00 -16.50
N PRO A 124 -0.82 -14.03 -17.36
CA PRO A 124 -1.76 -15.16 -17.27
C PRO A 124 -1.68 -15.95 -15.98
N TRP A 125 -0.50 -16.01 -15.35
CA TRP A 125 -0.25 -16.81 -14.16
C TRP A 125 -0.91 -16.28 -12.88
N VAL A 126 -1.28 -14.99 -12.84
CA VAL A 126 -1.96 -14.35 -11.69
C VAL A 126 -3.36 -13.83 -12.04
N ASN A 127 -3.63 -13.61 -13.32
CA ASN A 127 -4.91 -13.08 -13.77
C ASN A 127 -6.06 -14.02 -13.36
N GLY A 128 -7.10 -13.43 -12.78
CA GLY A 128 -8.29 -14.13 -12.31
C GLY A 128 -8.15 -14.69 -10.90
N LEU A 129 -6.96 -14.74 -10.30
CA LEU A 129 -6.80 -15.22 -8.92
C LEU A 129 -7.33 -14.20 -7.91
N ASN A 130 -7.94 -14.68 -6.82
CA ASN A 130 -8.15 -13.87 -5.61
C ASN A 130 -6.96 -14.01 -4.63
N SER A 131 -7.01 -13.33 -3.48
CA SER A 131 -5.87 -13.32 -2.54
C SER A 131 -5.56 -14.70 -1.93
N PHE A 132 -6.56 -15.56 -1.74
CA PHE A 132 -6.37 -16.94 -1.26
C PHE A 132 -5.66 -17.81 -2.31
N GLU A 133 -6.18 -17.79 -3.53
CA GLU A 133 -5.63 -18.54 -4.67
C GLU A 133 -4.21 -18.07 -4.98
N PHE A 134 -3.97 -16.76 -4.89
CA PHE A 134 -2.66 -16.16 -5.11
C PHE A 134 -1.65 -16.54 -4.01
N ALA A 135 -2.04 -16.48 -2.74
CA ALA A 135 -1.20 -16.92 -1.63
C ALA A 135 -0.81 -18.40 -1.74
N ALA A 136 -1.78 -19.26 -2.05
CA ALA A 136 -1.55 -20.69 -2.27
C ALA A 136 -0.59 -20.96 -3.44
N LEU A 137 -0.73 -20.22 -4.55
CA LEU A 137 0.18 -20.31 -5.69
C LEU A 137 1.62 -19.94 -5.29
N LEU A 138 1.80 -18.84 -4.57
CA LEU A 138 3.12 -18.37 -4.15
C LEU A 138 3.78 -19.34 -3.15
N TYR A 139 3.02 -19.85 -2.18
CA TYR A 139 3.51 -20.85 -1.22
C TYR A 139 3.95 -22.14 -1.93
N LYS A 140 3.19 -22.60 -2.91
CA LYS A 140 3.55 -23.79 -3.70
C LYS A 140 4.89 -23.64 -4.40
N HIS A 141 5.24 -22.44 -4.85
CA HIS A 141 6.51 -22.15 -5.51
C HIS A 141 7.66 -21.92 -4.52
N ASP A 142 7.36 -21.32 -3.37
CA ASP A 142 8.32 -20.95 -2.33
C ASP A 142 7.70 -21.20 -0.95
N PRO A 143 7.89 -22.39 -0.34
CA PRO A 143 7.24 -22.74 0.91
C PRO A 143 8.00 -22.17 2.12
N SER A 144 8.05 -20.84 2.21
CA SER A 144 8.66 -20.14 3.36
C SER A 144 7.68 -20.02 4.53
N GLN A 145 8.21 -19.88 5.74
CA GLN A 145 7.40 -19.65 6.94
C GLN A 145 6.51 -18.40 6.80
N THR A 146 7.03 -17.29 6.25
CA THR A 146 6.25 -16.06 6.10
C THR A 146 5.10 -16.21 5.09
N ARG A 147 5.26 -17.05 4.06
CA ARG A 147 4.19 -17.34 3.11
C ARG A 147 3.13 -18.27 3.70
N ASP A 148 3.53 -19.21 4.56
CA ASP A 148 2.60 -20.01 5.35
C ASP A 148 1.77 -19.12 6.29
N GLU A 149 2.42 -18.18 6.99
CA GLU A 149 1.73 -17.20 7.85
C GLU A 149 0.72 -16.32 7.08
N VAL A 150 1.05 -15.92 5.84
CA VAL A 150 0.12 -15.21 4.96
C VAL A 150 -1.11 -16.07 4.62
N ALA A 151 -0.91 -17.33 4.23
CA ALA A 151 -2.01 -18.23 3.91
C ALA A 151 -2.91 -18.47 5.13
N GLN A 152 -2.31 -18.77 6.29
CA GLN A 152 -3.01 -18.97 7.56
C GLN A 152 -3.80 -17.72 7.99
N THR A 153 -3.24 -16.53 7.80
CA THR A 153 -3.92 -15.26 8.12
C THR A 153 -5.21 -15.09 7.31
N LEU A 154 -5.17 -15.40 6.01
CA LEU A 154 -6.35 -15.36 5.13
C LEU A 154 -7.40 -16.40 5.54
N GLU A 155 -6.98 -17.64 5.75
CA GLU A 155 -7.87 -18.73 6.17
C GLU A 155 -8.56 -18.43 7.50
N GLU A 156 -7.81 -17.89 8.46
CA GLU A 156 -8.36 -17.54 9.76
C GLU A 156 -9.38 -16.40 9.64
N TYR A 157 -9.07 -15.36 8.85
CA TYR A 157 -10.01 -14.29 8.56
C TYR A 157 -11.32 -14.83 7.96
N HIS A 158 -11.22 -15.70 6.94
CA HIS A 158 -12.39 -16.31 6.30
C HIS A 158 -13.23 -17.13 7.30
N ARG A 159 -12.57 -17.94 8.12
CA ARG A 159 -13.24 -18.76 9.14
C ARG A 159 -14.00 -17.89 10.15
N ARG A 160 -13.38 -16.82 10.66
CA ARG A 160 -14.00 -15.91 11.64
C ARG A 160 -15.25 -15.25 11.05
N ASN A 161 -15.17 -14.72 9.83
CA ASN A 161 -16.31 -14.04 9.19
C ASN A 161 -17.47 -14.99 8.85
N ASN A 162 -17.18 -16.23 8.43
CA ASN A 162 -18.21 -17.24 8.20
C ASN A 162 -18.90 -17.73 9.48
N GLN A 163 -18.20 -17.71 10.62
CA GLN A 163 -18.78 -18.07 11.92
C GLN A 163 -19.69 -16.95 12.45
N SER A 164 -19.30 -15.69 12.29
CA SER A 164 -20.14 -14.53 12.64
C SER A 164 -21.45 -14.51 11.84
N ALA A 165 -21.39 -14.85 10.55
CA ALA A 165 -22.57 -14.91 9.69
C ALA A 165 -23.58 -16.00 10.08
N LYS A 166 -23.16 -17.05 10.81
CA LYS A 166 -24.04 -18.13 11.27
C LYS A 166 -24.69 -17.86 12.64
N ARG A 167 -24.27 -16.80 13.35
CA ARG A 167 -24.74 -16.47 14.70
C ARG A 167 -25.78 -15.34 14.72
N ASN A 168 -26.04 -14.72 13.58
CA ASN A 168 -27.07 -13.70 13.36
C ASN A 168 -28.21 -14.28 12.53
#